data_AF-A0A2V8IZ02-F1
#
_entry.id   AF-A0A2V8IZ02-F1
#
_cell.length_a   1.000
_cell.length_b   1.000
_cell.length_c   1.000
_cell.angle_alpha   90.00
_cell.angle_beta   90.00
_cell.angle_gamma   90.00
#
_symmetry.space_group_name_H-M   'P 1'
#
loop_
_entity.id
_entity.type
_entity.pdbx_description
1 polymer ?
#
loop_
_entity_poly.entity_id
_entity_poly.type
_entity_poly.pdbx_seq_one_letter_code
_entity_poly.pdbx_strand_id
1 'polypeptide(L)'
;MASDLNIPPSVPVPDYRPVERFWPYVDLPEQPADEELAALSPELSEALFGTPKLPFSVTIEFPKFDASDYTRAVEMARASSEYRELGDGDRLRHRARFFPQDAIRLRDLFEIVGRYDATEVLIDDRPVPYARELWLPLIWFLIR
;
A
#
# COMPACT_ATOMS: atom_id res chain seq x y z
N MET A 1 24.51 13.43 36.12
CA MET A 1 23.23 12.69 36.05
C MET A 1 23.26 11.88 34.78
N ALA A 2 23.49 10.57 34.88
CA ALA A 2 23.59 9.68 33.73
C ALA A 2 22.20 9.12 33.42
N SER A 3 21.78 9.28 32.18
CA SER A 3 20.49 8.86 31.64
C SER A 3 20.31 7.34 31.80
N ASP A 4 19.22 6.93 32.45
CA ASP A 4 18.80 5.53 32.47
C ASP A 4 18.61 5.03 31.03
N LEU A 5 19.48 4.12 30.61
CA LEU A 5 19.36 3.44 29.32
C LEU A 5 18.10 2.58 29.37
N ASN A 6 17.15 2.85 28.48
CA ASN A 6 15.92 2.06 28.32
C ASN A 6 16.25 0.71 27.66
N ILE A 7 16.96 -0.15 28.41
CA ILE A 7 17.35 -1.50 27.97
C ILE A 7 16.13 -2.40 28.20
N PRO A 8 15.52 -2.98 27.15
CA PRO A 8 14.41 -3.90 27.34
C PRO A 8 14.88 -5.10 28.18
N PRO A 9 14.06 -5.59 29.13
CA PRO A 9 14.44 -6.70 29.98
C PRO A 9 14.71 -7.95 29.13
N SER A 10 15.81 -8.63 29.42
CA SER A 10 16.10 -9.95 28.85
C SER A 10 15.03 -10.93 29.32
N VAL A 11 14.12 -11.29 28.42
CA VAL A 11 13.09 -12.31 28.69
C VAL A 11 13.74 -13.67 28.43
N PRO A 12 13.91 -14.53 29.46
CA PRO A 12 14.48 -15.86 29.25
C PRO A 12 13.55 -16.67 28.35
N VAL A 13 14.11 -17.26 27.29
CA VAL A 13 13.39 -18.18 26.41
C VAL A 13 13.06 -19.44 27.21
N PRO A 14 11.78 -19.84 27.33
CA PRO A 14 11.41 -21.05 28.07
C PRO A 14 12.03 -22.32 27.46
N ASP A 15 12.52 -23.23 28.31
CA ASP A 15 13.08 -24.53 27.89
C ASP A 15 12.04 -25.45 27.22
N TYR A 16 10.76 -25.20 27.48
CA TYR A 16 9.66 -25.96 26.92
C TYR A 16 8.59 -25.02 26.38
N ARG A 17 8.36 -25.08 25.07
CA ARG A 17 7.26 -24.40 24.40
C ARG A 17 6.28 -25.46 23.90
N PRO A 18 5.05 -25.53 24.45
CA PRO A 18 4.02 -26.41 23.92
C PRO A 18 3.83 -26.14 22.43
N VAL A 19 3.75 -27.20 21.63
CA VAL A 19 3.50 -27.05 20.19
C VAL A 19 2.04 -26.63 20.02
N GLU A 20 1.77 -25.33 20.04
CA GLU A 20 0.47 -24.77 19.72
C GLU A 20 0.22 -24.85 18.21
N ARG A 21 0.10 -26.08 17.68
CA ARG A 21 -0.48 -26.30 16.35
C ARG A 21 -1.98 -26.08 16.48
N PHE A 22 -2.39 -24.85 16.24
CA PHE A 22 -3.81 -24.49 16.18
C PHE A 22 -4.54 -25.28 15.08
N TRP A 23 -3.82 -25.71 14.03
CA TRP A 23 -4.33 -26.47 12.90
C TRP A 23 -3.51 -27.76 12.65
N PRO A 24 -3.97 -28.94 13.11
CA PRO A 24 -3.19 -30.19 13.02
C PRO A 24 -2.92 -30.68 11.58
N TYR A 25 -3.68 -30.18 10.60
CA TYR A 25 -3.66 -30.65 9.22
C TYR A 25 -3.00 -29.68 8.24
N VAL A 26 -2.53 -28.54 8.74
CA VAL A 26 -1.88 -27.52 7.92
C VAL A 26 -0.50 -27.30 8.49
N ASP A 27 0.53 -27.60 7.70
CA ASP A 27 1.92 -27.29 8.04
C ASP A 27 2.20 -25.82 7.74
N LEU A 28 1.57 -24.92 8.51
CA LEU A 28 1.81 -23.49 8.43
C LEU A 28 3.00 -23.12 9.32
N PRO A 29 3.99 -22.36 8.83
CA PRO A 29 5.05 -21.84 9.70
C PRO A 29 4.45 -20.93 10.79
N GLU A 30 5.04 -20.96 11.97
CA GLU A 30 4.53 -20.18 13.12
C GLU A 30 4.73 -18.68 12.93
N GLN A 31 5.82 -18.29 12.26
CA GLN A 31 6.07 -16.91 11.88
C GLN A 31 5.73 -16.72 10.40
N PRO A 32 4.95 -15.67 10.05
CA PRO A 32 4.73 -15.32 8.65
C PRO A 32 6.06 -14.97 7.98
N ALA A 33 6.19 -15.28 6.69
CA ALA A 33 7.37 -14.91 5.94
C ALA A 33 7.43 -13.39 5.71
N ASP A 34 8.64 -12.84 5.51
CA ASP A 34 8.83 -11.41 5.21
C ASP A 34 8.04 -10.96 3.98
N GLU A 35 7.93 -11.83 2.97
CA GLU A 35 7.15 -11.58 1.75
C GLU A 35 5.65 -11.46 2.04
N GLU A 36 5.12 -12.28 2.95
CA GLU A 36 3.71 -12.25 3.36
C GLU A 36 3.41 -10.99 4.18
N LEU A 37 4.34 -10.60 5.07
CA LEU A 37 4.25 -9.36 5.82
C LEU A 37 4.28 -8.13 4.89
N ALA A 38 5.13 -8.15 3.86
CA ALA A 38 5.18 -7.08 2.87
C ALA A 38 3.89 -6.98 2.04
N ALA A 39 3.20 -8.11 1.81
CA ALA A 39 1.95 -8.18 1.05
C ALA A 39 0.71 -7.71 1.84
N LEU A 40 0.83 -7.47 3.14
CA LEU A 40 -0.29 -7.02 3.98
C LEU A 40 -0.94 -5.75 3.42
N SER A 41 -2.26 -5.67 3.54
CA SER A 41 -2.96 -4.42 3.27
C SER A 41 -2.50 -3.33 4.25
N PRO A 42 -2.46 -2.06 3.84
CA PRO A 42 -2.03 -0.96 4.70
C PRO A 42 -2.83 -0.88 6.01
N GLU A 43 -4.15 -1.06 5.93
CA GLU A 43 -5.06 -1.07 7.09
C GLU A 43 -4.72 -2.18 8.09
N LEU A 44 -4.42 -3.38 7.60
CA LEU A 44 -4.03 -4.52 8.44
C LEU A 44 -2.64 -4.31 9.03
N SER A 45 -1.70 -3.78 8.26
CA SER A 45 -0.36 -3.44 8.73
C SER A 45 -0.42 -2.39 9.86
N GLU A 46 -1.24 -1.35 9.72
CA GLU A 46 -1.45 -0.34 10.75
C GLU A 46 -2.08 -0.94 12.02
N ALA A 47 -3.06 -1.85 11.90
CA ALA A 47 -3.67 -2.51 13.05
C ALA A 47 -2.69 -3.39 13.83
N LEU A 48 -1.74 -4.04 13.13
CA LEU A 48 -0.76 -4.94 13.73
C LEU A 48 0.47 -4.21 14.30
N PHE A 49 0.96 -3.17 13.61
CA PHE A 49 2.24 -2.53 13.91
C PHE A 49 2.13 -1.05 14.29
N GLY A 50 0.92 -0.47 14.26
CA GLY A 50 0.67 0.95 14.46
C GLY A 50 0.95 1.79 13.20
N THR A 51 0.64 3.08 13.26
CA THR A 51 0.80 3.99 12.11
C THR A 51 2.28 4.21 11.80
N PRO A 52 2.80 3.73 10.65
CA PRO A 52 4.17 4.00 10.27
C PRO A 52 4.33 5.49 9.92
N LYS A 53 5.49 6.08 10.25
CA LYS A 53 5.84 7.45 9.81
C LYS A 53 6.24 7.42 8.34
N LEU A 54 5.28 7.14 7.46
CA LEU A 54 5.48 7.21 6.01
C LEU A 54 5.44 8.68 5.56
N PRO A 55 6.20 9.03 4.52
CA PRO A 55 6.00 10.31 3.85
C PRO A 55 4.61 10.34 3.20
N PHE A 56 4.04 11.54 3.09
CA PHE A 56 2.75 11.77 2.42
C PHE A 56 2.75 11.10 1.04
N SER A 57 1.68 10.38 0.73
CA SER A 57 1.53 9.64 -0.53
C SER A 57 0.15 9.80 -1.14
N VAL A 58 0.11 9.71 -2.47
CA VAL A 58 -1.13 9.64 -3.25
C VAL A 58 -1.14 8.30 -3.96
N THR A 59 -2.19 7.52 -3.76
CA THR A 59 -2.37 6.22 -4.40
C THR A 59 -3.52 6.30 -5.39
N ILE A 60 -3.30 5.84 -6.62
CA ILE A 60 -4.35 5.64 -7.61
C ILE A 60 -4.70 4.16 -7.65
N GLU A 61 -5.98 3.84 -7.47
CA GLU A 61 -6.52 2.50 -7.67
C GLU A 61 -7.46 2.49 -8.86
N PHE A 62 -7.28 1.59 -9.84
CA PHE A 62 -8.13 1.53 -11.03
C PHE A 62 -8.39 0.10 -11.48
N PRO A 63 -9.56 -0.20 -12.09
CA PRO A 63 -9.88 -1.54 -12.57
C PRO A 63 -9.15 -1.85 -13.87
N LYS A 64 -9.25 -3.10 -14.31
CA LYS A 64 -9.08 -3.43 -15.72
C LYS A 64 -10.16 -2.76 -16.57
N PHE A 65 -9.79 -2.27 -17.76
CA PHE A 65 -10.73 -1.66 -18.70
C PHE A 65 -10.38 -2.05 -20.14
N ASP A 66 -11.40 -2.05 -21.01
CA ASP A 66 -11.26 -2.42 -22.42
C ASP A 66 -11.03 -1.17 -23.29
N ALA A 67 -9.77 -0.73 -23.36
CA ALA A 67 -9.34 0.37 -24.22
C ALA A 67 -7.86 0.18 -24.63
N SER A 68 -7.46 0.79 -25.75
CA SER A 68 -6.08 0.72 -26.28
C SER A 68 -5.02 1.20 -25.28
N ASP A 69 -5.40 2.13 -24.40
CA ASP A 69 -4.47 2.76 -23.46
C ASP A 69 -4.29 1.93 -22.16
N TYR A 70 -4.98 0.80 -22.01
CA TYR A 70 -4.91 -0.03 -20.79
C TYR A 70 -3.49 -0.52 -20.52
N THR A 71 -2.84 -1.11 -21.51
CA THR A 71 -1.46 -1.61 -21.38
C THR A 71 -0.52 -0.49 -20.94
N ARG A 72 -0.66 0.70 -21.54
CA ARG A 72 0.13 1.88 -21.17
C ARG A 72 -0.14 2.32 -19.73
N ALA A 73 -1.39 2.34 -19.29
CA ALA A 73 -1.73 2.69 -17.90
C ALA A 73 -1.10 1.72 -16.89
N VAL A 74 -1.10 0.42 -17.19
CA VAL A 74 -0.47 -0.60 -16.34
C VAL A 74 1.05 -0.44 -16.32
N GLU A 75 1.69 -0.16 -17.45
CA GLU A 75 3.14 0.12 -17.50
C GLU A 75 3.50 1.35 -16.65
N MET A 76 2.71 2.42 -16.74
CA MET A 76 2.90 3.63 -15.94
C MET A 76 2.68 3.37 -14.44
N ALA A 77 1.68 2.55 -14.10
CA ALA A 77 1.41 2.12 -12.74
C ALA A 77 2.56 1.27 -12.17
N ARG A 78 3.15 0.37 -12.96
CA ARG A 78 4.33 -0.43 -12.55
C ARG A 78 5.60 0.39 -12.36
N ALA A 79 5.68 1.56 -13.00
CA ALA A 79 6.78 2.52 -12.83
C ALA A 79 6.58 3.49 -11.64
N SER A 80 5.50 3.32 -10.86
CA SER A 80 5.25 4.06 -9.62
C SER A 80 6.20 3.64 -8.49
N SER A 81 6.14 4.32 -7.35
CA SER A 81 7.00 4.00 -6.21
C SER A 81 6.68 2.64 -5.60
N GLU A 82 5.39 2.30 -5.55
CA GLU A 82 4.91 0.98 -5.13
C GLU A 82 3.70 0.58 -5.98
N TYR A 83 3.77 -0.61 -6.57
CA TYR A 83 2.70 -1.17 -7.39
C TYR A 83 2.20 -2.51 -6.81
N ARG A 84 0.88 -2.68 -6.75
CA ARG A 84 0.24 -3.94 -6.36
C ARG A 84 -0.97 -4.23 -7.24
N GLU A 85 -1.24 -5.52 -7.41
CA GLU A 85 -2.50 -6.02 -7.96
C GLU A 85 -3.32 -6.58 -6.80
N LEU A 86 -4.57 -6.14 -6.69
CA LEU A 86 -5.51 -6.58 -5.67
C LEU A 86 -6.68 -7.32 -6.33
N GLY A 87 -7.00 -8.51 -5.81
CA GLY A 87 -8.08 -9.34 -6.33
C GLY A 87 -7.76 -10.03 -7.66
N ASP A 88 -8.77 -10.69 -8.22
CA ASP A 88 -8.63 -11.53 -9.42
C ASP A 88 -9.77 -11.29 -10.41
N GLY A 89 -9.50 -11.55 -11.70
CA GLY A 89 -10.49 -11.50 -12.77
C GLY A 89 -11.15 -10.14 -12.91
N ASP A 90 -12.47 -10.09 -12.72
CA ASP A 90 -13.29 -8.88 -12.83
C ASP A 90 -13.11 -7.93 -11.62
N ARG A 91 -12.59 -8.44 -10.51
CA ARG A 91 -12.28 -7.66 -9.29
C ARG A 91 -10.84 -7.18 -9.24
N LEU A 92 -10.03 -7.46 -10.27
CA LEU A 92 -8.64 -7.03 -10.33
C LEU A 92 -8.54 -5.51 -10.29
N ARG A 93 -7.76 -5.00 -9.34
CA ARG A 93 -7.45 -3.59 -9.16
C ARG A 93 -5.94 -3.38 -9.23
N HIS A 94 -5.54 -2.40 -10.02
CA HIS A 94 -4.18 -1.91 -10.07
C HIS A 94 -4.04 -0.78 -9.06
N ARG A 95 -3.14 -0.95 -8.10
CA ARG A 95 -2.83 0.05 -7.08
C ARG A 95 -1.43 0.58 -7.32
N ALA A 96 -1.32 1.89 -7.55
CA ALA A 96 -0.05 2.57 -7.81
C ALA A 96 0.13 3.75 -6.84
N ARG A 97 1.20 3.72 -6.05
CA ARG A 97 1.53 4.75 -5.06
C ARG A 97 2.58 5.71 -5.60
N PHE A 98 2.34 7.00 -5.36
CA PHE A 98 3.22 8.09 -5.75
C PHE A 98 3.52 8.99 -4.57
N PHE A 99 4.71 9.59 -4.58
CA PHE A 99 5.09 10.64 -3.65
C PHE A 99 5.03 12.02 -4.34
N PRO A 100 5.06 13.14 -3.60
CA PRO A 100 5.00 14.49 -4.17
C PRO A 100 6.03 14.77 -5.28
N GLN A 101 7.22 14.17 -5.20
CA GLN A 101 8.24 14.29 -6.25
C GLN A 101 7.86 13.62 -7.59
N ASP A 102 6.87 12.73 -7.57
CA ASP A 102 6.40 11.97 -8.74
C ASP A 102 5.15 12.58 -9.38
N ALA A 103 4.83 13.86 -9.07
CA ALA A 103 3.62 14.54 -9.49
C ALA A 103 3.34 14.47 -11.01
N ILE A 104 4.38 14.51 -11.86
CA ILE A 104 4.23 14.35 -13.31
C ILE A 104 3.73 12.94 -13.66
N ARG A 105 4.39 11.90 -13.12
CA ARG A 105 4.00 10.50 -13.36
C ARG A 105 2.59 10.19 -12.85
N LEU A 106 2.25 10.74 -11.67
CA LEU A 106 0.92 10.66 -11.10
C LEU A 106 -0.12 11.27 -12.05
N ARG A 107 0.12 12.50 -12.52
CA ARG A 107 -0.78 13.20 -13.44
C ARG A 107 -0.96 12.44 -14.76
N ASP A 108 0.14 12.01 -15.37
CA ASP A 108 0.09 11.32 -16.66
C ASP A 108 -0.74 10.02 -16.56
N LEU A 109 -0.61 9.26 -15.45
CA LEU A 109 -1.42 8.07 -15.23
C LEU A 109 -2.89 8.46 -15.06
N PHE A 110 -3.16 9.47 -14.22
CA PHE A 110 -4.51 9.94 -13.93
C PHE A 110 -5.23 10.48 -15.17
N GLU A 111 -4.54 11.08 -16.14
CA GLU A 111 -5.14 11.51 -17.41
C GLU A 111 -5.72 10.34 -18.21
N ILE A 112 -5.18 9.12 -18.06
CA ILE A 112 -5.70 7.92 -18.71
C ILE A 112 -6.85 7.30 -17.90
N VAL A 113 -6.62 7.06 -16.60
CA VAL A 113 -7.52 6.25 -15.77
C VAL A 113 -8.61 7.07 -15.06
N GLY A 114 -8.43 8.38 -14.92
CA GLY A 114 -9.34 9.26 -14.19
C GLY A 114 -10.71 9.47 -14.83
N ARG A 115 -10.90 8.99 -16.07
CA ARG A 115 -12.20 8.98 -16.78
C ARG A 115 -13.13 7.85 -16.35
N TYR A 116 -12.62 6.84 -15.65
CA TYR A 116 -13.40 5.70 -15.20
C TYR A 116 -13.92 5.96 -13.78
N ASP A 117 -15.23 5.81 -13.57
CA ASP A 117 -15.86 6.04 -12.26
C ASP A 117 -15.35 5.10 -11.16
N ALA A 118 -14.84 3.94 -11.56
CA ALA A 118 -14.28 2.93 -10.69
C ALA A 118 -12.81 3.18 -10.32
N THR A 119 -12.24 4.30 -10.75
CA THR A 119 -10.90 4.77 -10.35
C THR A 119 -11.00 5.57 -9.05
N GLU A 120 -10.27 5.13 -8.04
CA GLU A 120 -10.20 5.77 -6.74
C GLU A 120 -8.85 6.47 -6.53
N VAL A 121 -8.89 7.56 -5.77
CA VAL A 121 -7.72 8.31 -5.35
C VAL A 121 -7.68 8.26 -3.83
N LEU A 122 -6.60 7.72 -3.28
CA LEU A 122 -6.40 7.57 -1.85
C LEU A 122 -5.26 8.48 -1.40
N ILE A 123 -5.40 9.04 -0.21
CA ILE A 123 -4.35 9.83 0.45
C ILE A 123 -3.84 9.03 1.63
N ASP A 124 -2.53 8.76 1.64
CA ASP A 124 -1.90 7.85 2.60
C ASP A 124 -2.65 6.52 2.69
N ASP A 125 -2.94 5.94 1.52
CA ASP A 125 -3.69 4.67 1.35
C ASP A 125 -5.12 4.65 1.91
N ARG A 126 -5.66 5.80 2.31
CA ARG A 126 -7.01 5.92 2.86
C ARG A 126 -7.93 6.71 1.94
N PRO A 127 -9.21 6.32 1.82
CA PRO A 127 -10.19 7.12 1.11
C PRO A 127 -10.45 8.40 1.90
N VAL A 128 -10.34 9.55 1.23
CA VAL A 128 -10.67 10.85 1.80
C VAL A 128 -11.71 11.58 0.94
N PRO A 129 -12.59 12.39 1.54
CA PRO A 129 -13.56 13.17 0.78
C PRO A 129 -12.86 14.08 -0.24
N TYR A 130 -13.41 14.14 -1.45
CA TYR A 130 -12.92 15.00 -2.54
C TYR A 130 -11.44 14.77 -2.89
N ALA A 131 -10.92 13.55 -2.72
CA ALA A 131 -9.55 13.18 -3.09
C ALA A 131 -9.21 13.63 -4.53
N ARG A 132 -10.11 13.34 -5.46
CA ARG A 132 -9.93 13.64 -6.88
C ARG A 132 -10.08 15.13 -7.20
N GLU A 133 -11.02 15.81 -6.58
CA GLU A 133 -11.38 17.20 -6.92
C GLU A 133 -10.53 18.24 -6.19
N LEU A 134 -9.96 17.91 -5.02
CA LEU A 134 -9.20 18.84 -4.20
C LEU A 134 -7.70 18.51 -4.19
N TRP A 135 -7.35 17.28 -3.79
CA TRP A 135 -5.96 16.93 -3.54
C TRP A 135 -5.14 16.86 -4.82
N LEU A 136 -5.73 16.32 -5.88
CA LEU A 136 -5.09 16.28 -7.17
C LEU A 136 -4.73 17.70 -7.67
N PRO A 137 -5.66 18.66 -7.85
CA PRO A 137 -5.28 20.03 -8.21
C PRO A 137 -4.17 20.65 -7.34
N LEU A 138 -4.15 20.38 -6.03
CA LEU A 138 -3.08 20.84 -5.13
C LEU A 138 -1.71 20.25 -5.47
N ILE A 139 -1.64 18.95 -5.76
CA ILE A 139 -0.40 18.30 -6.19
C ILE A 139 0.05 18.82 -7.56
N TRP A 140 -0.87 19.26 -8.43
CA TRP A 140 -0.52 19.69 -9.78
C TRP A 140 0.27 21.00 -9.74
N PHE A 141 0.11 21.83 -8.70
CA PHE A 141 0.94 23.01 -8.46
C PHE A 141 2.41 22.69 -8.18
N LEU A 142 2.76 21.44 -7.89
CA LEU A 142 4.15 21.01 -7.75
C LEU A 142 4.85 20.80 -9.09
N ILE A 143 4.08 20.67 -10.17
CA ILE A 143 4.60 20.53 -11.54
C ILE A 143 5.05 21.92 -12.01
N ARG A 144 6.33 22.04 -12.36
CA ARG A 144 6.94 23.29 -12.86
C ARG A 144 7.11 23.27 -14.37
#